data_AF-A0A8T7M1Y7-F1
#
_entry.id   AF-A0A8T7M1Y7-F1
#
_cell.length_a   1.000
_cell.length_b   1.000
_cell.length_c   1.000
_cell.angle_alpha   90.00
_cell.angle_beta   90.00
_cell.angle_gamma   90.00
#
_symmetry.space_group_name_H-M   'P 1'
#
loop_
_entity.id
_entity.type
_entity.pdbx_description
1 polymer ?
#
loop_
_entity_poly.entity_id
_entity_poly.type
_entity_poly.pdbx_seq_one_letter_code
_entity_poly.pdbx_strand_id
1 'polypeptide(L)'
;MKTMTLMRYTIIDSETTVSFLAPGNVLKALAAACSAKPAPTSLLALLENANKYDSGLQQYVLSSLEIFDQHLVQPEIKMDSRLEADLRDVLDNLNFPDQPVSISGSAFAGYADLLNLQQNSNPQRLTAHPVLRVLDDVTRNESLQPISAGLVIFNLRARRIIQVQNSFGLLQRSDRGRYFENGIPSERLFFYRLPIDWSLVP
;
A
#
# COMPACT_ATOMS: atom_id res chain seq x y z
N MET A 1 4.69 5.45 -25.61
CA MET A 1 4.71 5.70 -24.15
C MET A 1 4.15 4.45 -23.48
N LYS A 2 4.95 3.71 -22.70
CA LYS A 2 4.46 2.48 -22.04
C LYS A 2 3.49 2.91 -20.94
N THR A 3 2.24 2.48 -21.01
CA THR A 3 1.24 2.74 -19.96
C THR A 3 1.82 2.27 -18.62
N MET A 4 1.93 3.18 -17.64
CA MET A 4 2.41 2.80 -16.31
C MET A 4 1.33 1.96 -15.63
N THR A 5 1.60 0.67 -15.46
CA THR A 5 0.75 -0.22 -14.68
C THR A 5 0.75 0.27 -13.24
N LEU A 6 -0.40 0.75 -12.74
CA LEU A 6 -0.59 1.00 -11.32
C LEU A 6 -0.62 -0.35 -10.59
N MET A 7 -0.31 -0.36 -9.30
CA MET A 7 -0.48 -1.52 -8.42
C MET A 7 -0.89 -1.02 -7.04
N ARG A 8 -1.69 -1.83 -6.34
CA ARG A 8 -2.05 -1.59 -4.95
C ARG A 8 -0.94 -2.12 -4.03
N TYR A 9 -0.56 -1.28 -3.06
CA TYR A 9 0.38 -1.63 -2.01
C TYR A 9 -0.30 -1.52 -0.67
N THR A 10 -0.29 -2.61 0.09
CA THR A 10 -0.77 -2.62 1.48
C THR A 10 0.41 -2.79 2.42
N ILE A 11 0.60 -1.85 3.33
CA ILE A 11 1.67 -1.86 4.33
C ILE A 11 1.03 -2.19 5.68
N ILE A 12 1.57 -3.20 6.35
CA ILE A 12 1.14 -3.63 7.69
C ILE A 12 2.34 -3.44 8.63
N ASP A 13 2.16 -2.62 9.66
CA ASP A 13 3.09 -2.52 10.79
C ASP A 13 2.38 -2.83 12.12
N SER A 14 3.00 -2.53 13.26
CA SER A 14 2.42 -2.80 14.58
C SER A 14 1.28 -1.87 14.98
N GLU A 15 1.12 -0.74 14.30
CA GLU A 15 0.19 0.34 14.68
C GLU A 15 -0.94 0.52 13.66
N THR A 16 -0.67 0.28 12.37
CA THR A 16 -1.61 0.58 11.29
C THR A 16 -1.49 -0.38 10.12
N THR A 17 -2.60 -0.51 9.39
CA THR A 17 -2.60 -1.05 8.03
C THR A 17 -2.99 0.06 7.06
N VAL A 18 -2.16 0.32 6.05
CA VAL A 18 -2.38 1.36 5.05
C VAL A 18 -2.35 0.78 3.65
N SER A 19 -3.34 1.10 2.83
CA SER A 19 -3.39 0.73 1.42
C SER A 19 -3.33 1.97 0.54
N PHE A 20 -2.53 1.93 -0.53
CA PHE A 20 -2.46 2.99 -1.54
C PHE A 20 -2.18 2.47 -2.93
N LEU A 21 -2.42 3.32 -3.94
CA LEU A 21 -2.01 3.06 -5.31
C LEU A 21 -0.74 3.78 -5.69
N ALA A 22 0.11 3.07 -6.42
CA ALA A 22 1.27 3.68 -7.03
C ALA A 22 1.68 2.94 -8.31
N PRO A 23 2.46 3.57 -9.19
CA PRO A 23 3.08 2.88 -10.31
C PRO A 23 3.83 1.61 -9.88
N GLY A 24 3.81 0.56 -10.71
CA GLY A 24 4.38 -0.75 -10.37
C GLY A 24 5.88 -0.74 -10.06
N ASN A 25 6.62 0.27 -10.54
CA ASN A 25 8.03 0.49 -10.18
C ASN A 25 8.25 0.80 -8.70
N VAL A 26 7.23 1.31 -8.00
CA VAL A 26 7.28 1.53 -6.54
C VAL A 26 7.53 0.21 -5.80
N LEU A 27 7.13 -0.94 -6.35
CA LEU A 27 7.42 -2.26 -5.81
C LEU A 27 8.92 -2.45 -5.51
N LYS A 28 9.79 -2.07 -6.46
CA LYS A 28 11.24 -2.22 -6.28
C LYS A 28 11.81 -1.18 -5.32
N ALA A 29 11.23 0.02 -5.26
CA ALA A 29 11.61 1.05 -4.30
C ALA A 29 11.28 0.63 -2.86
N LEU A 30 10.07 0.09 -2.63
CA LEU A 30 9.66 -0.45 -1.33
C LEU A 30 10.49 -1.68 -0.94
N ALA A 31 10.76 -2.60 -1.87
CA ALA A 31 11.64 -3.74 -1.61
C ALA A 31 13.08 -3.30 -1.26
N ALA A 32 13.60 -2.28 -1.95
CA ALA A 32 14.90 -1.70 -1.60
C ALA A 32 14.89 -1.04 -0.23
N ALA A 33 13.81 -0.32 0.12
CA ALA A 33 13.64 0.29 1.43
C ALA A 33 13.62 -0.76 2.57
N CYS A 34 13.06 -1.95 2.33
CA CYS A 34 13.10 -3.08 3.26
C CYS A 34 14.53 -3.58 3.53
N SER A 35 15.49 -3.25 2.66
CA SER A 35 16.91 -3.61 2.80
C SER A 35 17.72 -2.63 3.65
N ALA A 36 17.09 -1.57 4.18
CA ALA A 36 17.73 -0.62 5.06
C ALA A 36 18.24 -1.28 6.37
N LYS A 37 19.21 -0.62 7.01
CA LYS A 37 19.77 -1.03 8.31
C LYS A 37 19.65 0.14 9.30
N PRO A 38 18.87 0.01 10.39
CA PRO A 38 17.97 -1.11 10.69
C PRO A 38 16.83 -1.25 9.66
N ALA A 39 16.24 -2.45 9.57
CA ALA A 39 15.10 -2.69 8.69
C ALA A 39 13.88 -1.88 9.18
N PRO A 40 13.04 -1.35 8.27
CA PRO A 40 11.90 -0.54 8.65
C PRO A 40 10.86 -1.37 9.40
N THR A 41 10.36 -0.84 10.51
CA THR A 41 9.34 -1.48 11.35
C THR A 41 8.02 -0.71 11.38
N SER A 42 7.95 0.46 10.73
CA SER A 42 6.76 1.29 10.62
C SER A 42 6.59 1.82 9.19
N LEU A 43 5.36 2.20 8.83
CA LEU A 43 5.04 2.86 7.56
C LEU A 43 5.94 4.06 7.31
N LEU A 44 6.11 4.93 8.32
CA LEU A 44 6.95 6.12 8.21
C LEU A 44 8.40 5.75 7.86
N ALA A 45 9.01 4.82 8.61
CA ALA A 45 10.37 4.37 8.36
C ALA A 45 10.53 3.71 6.98
N LEU A 46 9.52 2.97 6.51
CA LEU A 46 9.52 2.39 5.17
C LEU A 46 9.50 3.49 4.10
N LEU A 47 8.58 4.46 4.23
CA LEU A 47 8.41 5.56 3.26
C LEU A 47 9.63 6.48 3.23
N GLU A 48 10.22 6.82 4.38
CA GLU A 48 11.46 7.61 4.48
C GLU A 48 12.62 6.90 3.75
N ASN A 49 12.74 5.58 3.92
CA ASN A 49 13.75 4.80 3.21
C ASN A 49 13.44 4.69 1.71
N ALA A 50 12.16 4.58 1.33
CA ALA A 50 11.74 4.54 -0.07
C ALA A 50 11.92 5.89 -0.78
N ASN A 51 11.91 7.01 -0.04
CA ASN A 51 12.06 8.36 -0.58
C ASN A 51 13.42 8.57 -1.27
N LYS A 52 14.43 7.77 -0.90
CA LYS A 52 15.74 7.72 -1.59
C LYS A 52 15.61 7.28 -3.05
N TYR A 53 14.57 6.50 -3.37
CA TYR A 53 14.33 5.86 -4.66
C TYR A 53 13.14 6.45 -5.42
N ASP A 54 12.12 6.98 -4.72
CA ASP A 54 11.01 7.76 -5.28
C ASP A 54 10.72 8.97 -4.37
N SER A 55 11.27 10.14 -4.74
CA SER A 55 11.28 11.34 -3.88
C SER A 55 9.92 11.96 -3.58
N GLY A 56 8.87 11.52 -4.27
CA GLY A 56 7.49 12.01 -4.05
C GLY A 56 6.60 11.01 -3.33
N LEU A 57 7.07 9.78 -3.09
CA LEU A 57 6.22 8.71 -2.56
C LEU A 57 5.77 8.98 -1.13
N GLN A 58 6.69 9.39 -0.25
CA GLN A 58 6.38 9.67 1.15
C GLN A 58 5.37 10.80 1.28
N GLN A 59 5.63 11.94 0.63
CA GLN A 59 4.72 13.09 0.69
C GLN A 59 3.35 12.72 0.16
N TYR A 60 3.28 11.96 -0.95
CA TYR A 60 2.03 11.48 -1.51
C TYR A 60 1.21 10.67 -0.49
N VAL A 61 1.80 9.63 0.09
CA VAL A 61 1.06 8.74 1.01
C VAL A 61 0.66 9.48 2.29
N LEU A 62 1.57 10.26 2.89
CA LEU A 62 1.30 10.93 4.16
C LEU A 62 0.27 12.06 4.03
N SER A 63 0.33 12.88 2.97
CA SER A 63 -0.66 13.94 2.73
C SER A 63 -2.06 13.36 2.52
N SER A 64 -2.15 12.24 1.80
CA SER A 64 -3.43 11.58 1.57
C SER A 64 -3.98 10.92 2.84
N LEU A 65 -3.12 10.35 3.68
CA LEU A 65 -3.54 9.84 4.99
C LEU A 65 -4.03 10.95 5.92
N GLU A 66 -3.42 12.13 5.90
CA GLU A 66 -3.90 13.27 6.70
C GLU A 66 -5.33 13.67 6.30
N ILE A 67 -5.61 13.73 4.99
CA ILE A 67 -6.97 13.97 4.48
C ILE A 67 -7.92 12.86 4.94
N PHE A 68 -7.48 11.60 4.89
CA PHE A 68 -8.30 10.47 5.35
C PHE A 68 -8.61 10.60 6.85
N ASP A 69 -7.60 10.85 7.67
CA ASP A 69 -7.73 10.95 9.12
C ASP A 69 -8.64 12.12 9.55
N GLN A 70 -8.61 13.24 8.84
CA GLN A 70 -9.50 14.39 9.07
C GLN A 70 -10.98 14.09 8.80
N HIS A 71 -11.28 13.11 7.93
CA HIS A 71 -12.63 12.78 7.50
C HIS A 71 -13.14 11.48 8.12
N LEU A 72 -12.43 10.94 9.11
CA LEU A 72 -12.92 9.86 9.97
C LEU A 72 -14.04 10.39 10.88
N VAL A 73 -15.26 9.89 10.67
CA VAL A 73 -16.42 10.13 11.54
C VAL A 73 -16.40 9.07 12.63
N GLN A 74 -15.85 9.38 13.82
CA GLN A 74 -15.90 8.44 14.96
C GLN A 74 -17.34 8.29 15.49
N PRO A 75 -17.69 7.09 15.96
CA PRO A 75 -17.67 6.89 17.41
C PRO A 75 -16.98 5.56 17.81
N GLU A 76 -16.05 5.64 18.78
CA GLU A 76 -15.43 4.51 19.51
C GLU A 76 -14.99 3.28 18.69
N ILE A 77 -13.78 3.31 18.13
CA ILE A 77 -13.14 2.10 17.58
C ILE A 77 -12.45 1.33 18.72
N LYS A 78 -13.04 0.21 19.14
CA LYS A 78 -12.28 -0.87 19.79
C LYS A 78 -11.48 -1.58 18.70
N MET A 79 -10.17 -1.64 18.86
CA MET A 79 -9.28 -2.48 18.04
C MET A 79 -9.76 -3.94 18.16
N ASP A 80 -10.48 -4.45 17.17
CA ASP A 80 -10.98 -5.82 17.20
C ASP A 80 -9.81 -6.77 16.89
N SER A 81 -9.41 -7.54 17.90
CA SER A 81 -8.47 -8.66 17.79
C SER A 81 -8.83 -9.69 16.70
N ARG A 82 -10.07 -9.64 16.17
CA ARG A 82 -10.51 -10.40 15.00
C ARG A 82 -9.94 -9.88 13.68
N LEU A 83 -9.56 -8.61 13.57
CA LEU A 83 -9.09 -8.03 12.30
C LEU A 83 -7.78 -8.67 11.81
N GLU A 84 -6.84 -8.97 12.72
CA GLU A 84 -5.59 -9.70 12.40
C GLU A 84 -5.87 -11.18 12.04
N ALA A 85 -6.88 -11.80 12.66
CA ALA A 85 -7.24 -13.20 12.42
C ALA A 85 -7.99 -13.37 11.10
N ASP A 86 -8.92 -12.47 10.79
CA ASP A 86 -9.69 -12.47 9.55
C ASP A 86 -8.84 -12.03 8.36
N LEU A 87 -7.87 -11.11 8.55
CA LEU A 87 -6.88 -10.84 7.49
C LEU A 87 -6.01 -12.07 7.24
N ARG A 88 -5.65 -12.85 8.27
CA ARG A 88 -4.97 -14.13 8.08
C ARG A 88 -5.87 -15.13 7.34
N ASP A 89 -7.15 -15.23 7.69
CA ASP A 89 -8.09 -16.15 7.06
C ASP A 89 -8.37 -15.79 5.59
N VAL A 90 -8.50 -14.50 5.27
CA VAL A 90 -8.61 -13.99 3.89
C VAL A 90 -7.32 -14.23 3.10
N LEU A 91 -6.16 -14.09 3.75
CA LEU A 91 -4.85 -14.41 3.15
C LEU A 91 -4.66 -15.93 2.93
N ASP A 92 -5.27 -16.75 3.79
CA ASP A 92 -5.19 -18.22 3.73
C ASP A 92 -6.23 -18.81 2.75
N ASN A 93 -7.32 -18.10 2.45
CA ASN A 93 -8.44 -18.57 1.62
C ASN A 93 -8.72 -17.69 0.39
N LEU A 94 -7.70 -17.21 -0.32
CA LEU A 94 -7.85 -16.44 -1.57
C LEU A 94 -8.57 -17.24 -2.68
N ASN A 95 -9.89 -17.30 -2.59
CA ASN A 95 -10.82 -17.74 -3.61
C ASN A 95 -12.01 -16.78 -3.54
N PHE A 96 -11.99 -15.77 -4.40
CA PHE A 96 -12.90 -14.64 -4.38
C PHE A 96 -14.35 -15.05 -4.71
N PRO A 97 -15.34 -14.81 -3.83
CA PRO A 97 -16.73 -14.72 -4.25
C PRO A 97 -17.07 -13.25 -4.57
N ASP A 98 -17.54 -13.01 -5.79
CA ASP A 98 -18.19 -11.77 -6.18
C ASP A 98 -19.49 -11.59 -5.38
N GLN A 99 -19.48 -10.89 -4.23
CA GLN A 99 -20.68 -10.21 -3.71
C GLN A 99 -20.36 -8.96 -2.88
N PRO A 100 -21.15 -7.87 -3.04
CA PRO A 100 -21.04 -6.69 -2.20
C PRO A 100 -21.68 -6.96 -0.84
N VAL A 101 -20.89 -6.90 0.24
CA VAL A 101 -21.42 -6.96 1.60
C VAL A 101 -21.85 -5.55 2.01
N SER A 102 -23.16 -5.35 2.13
CA SER A 102 -23.73 -4.16 2.77
C SER A 102 -23.59 -4.30 4.30
N ILE A 103 -22.84 -3.43 4.95
CA ILE A 103 -22.84 -3.31 6.42
C ILE A 103 -23.13 -1.86 6.80
N SER A 104 -24.14 -1.70 7.66
CA SER A 104 -24.57 -0.44 8.28
C SER A 104 -23.51 0.08 9.25
N GLY A 105 -23.12 1.35 9.06
CA GLY A 105 -22.28 2.12 9.97
C GLY A 105 -20.87 2.35 9.44
N SER A 106 -20.70 3.23 8.45
CA SER A 106 -19.35 3.66 8.05
C SER A 106 -18.84 4.76 8.98
N ALA A 107 -17.62 4.60 9.49
CA ALA A 107 -16.87 5.66 10.17
C ALA A 107 -16.34 6.75 9.20
N PHE A 108 -16.97 6.88 8.03
CA PHE A 108 -16.42 7.61 6.91
C PHE A 108 -17.51 8.24 6.03
N ALA A 109 -17.27 9.46 5.56
CA ALA A 109 -18.08 10.15 4.56
C ALA A 109 -17.77 9.59 3.15
N GLY A 110 -18.41 8.49 2.77
CA GLY A 110 -18.48 7.95 1.38
C GLY A 110 -17.17 7.86 0.57
N TYR A 111 -16.71 6.66 0.22
CA TYR A 111 -15.46 6.40 -0.54
C TYR A 111 -15.17 7.36 -1.73
N ALA A 112 -16.20 7.71 -2.51
CA ALA A 112 -16.08 8.65 -3.63
C ALA A 112 -15.68 10.07 -3.20
N ASP A 113 -16.17 10.54 -2.05
CA ASP A 113 -15.84 11.86 -1.52
C ASP A 113 -14.38 11.91 -1.06
N LEU A 114 -13.88 10.85 -0.41
CA LEU A 114 -12.46 10.76 -0.06
C LEU A 114 -11.57 10.80 -1.29
N LEU A 115 -11.95 10.05 -2.32
CA LEU A 115 -11.20 10.00 -3.58
C LEU A 115 -11.13 11.38 -4.20
N ASN A 116 -12.27 12.09 -4.25
CA ASN A 116 -12.33 13.46 -4.77
C ASN A 116 -11.47 14.42 -3.94
N LEU A 117 -11.53 14.35 -2.61
CA LEU A 117 -10.72 15.19 -1.72
C LEU A 117 -9.22 14.97 -1.95
N GLN A 118 -8.78 13.72 -1.98
CA GLN A 118 -7.37 13.40 -2.20
C GLN A 118 -6.89 13.77 -3.61
N GLN A 119 -7.72 13.59 -4.64
CA GLN A 119 -7.39 14.00 -6.02
C GLN A 119 -7.26 15.52 -6.13
N ASN A 120 -8.14 16.29 -5.49
CA ASN A 120 -8.08 17.74 -5.50
C ASN A 120 -6.86 18.28 -4.76
N SER A 121 -6.45 17.63 -3.68
CA SER A 121 -5.26 18.01 -2.92
C SER A 121 -3.94 17.59 -3.57
N ASN A 122 -3.95 16.59 -4.47
CA ASN A 122 -2.74 16.13 -5.18
C ASN A 122 -3.03 15.77 -6.65
N PRO A 123 -3.27 16.78 -7.52
CA PRO A 123 -3.65 16.55 -8.92
C PRO A 123 -2.55 15.91 -9.76
N GLN A 124 -1.31 15.85 -9.27
CA GLN A 124 -0.15 15.30 -9.96
C GLN A 124 -0.09 13.77 -9.90
N ARG A 125 -0.79 13.14 -8.94
CA ARG A 125 -0.94 11.68 -8.84
C ARG A 125 -2.42 11.32 -8.94
N LEU A 126 -2.94 11.33 -10.18
CA LEU A 126 -4.30 10.90 -10.52
C LEU A 126 -4.45 9.38 -10.27
N THR A 127 -4.71 8.98 -9.03
CA THR A 127 -5.10 7.60 -8.71
C THR A 127 -6.62 7.50 -8.72
N ALA A 128 -7.17 6.43 -9.32
CA ALA A 128 -8.61 6.15 -9.32
C ALA A 128 -9.11 5.56 -7.98
N HIS A 129 -8.20 5.36 -7.01
CA HIS A 129 -8.52 4.89 -5.66
C HIS A 129 -7.69 5.68 -4.65
N PRO A 130 -8.23 5.91 -3.45
CA PRO A 130 -7.56 6.71 -2.45
C PRO A 130 -6.52 5.93 -1.64
N VAL A 131 -5.66 6.68 -0.96
CA VAL A 131 -4.88 6.20 0.18
C VAL A 131 -5.80 6.09 1.39
N LEU A 132 -5.80 4.96 2.07
CA LEU A 132 -6.67 4.75 3.23
C LEU A 132 -6.00 3.92 4.30
N ARG A 133 -6.47 4.08 5.54
CA ARG A 133 -6.22 3.12 6.62
C ARG A 133 -7.28 2.03 6.57
N VAL A 134 -6.87 0.79 6.81
CA VAL A 134 -7.81 -0.33 7.00
C VAL A 134 -8.16 -0.40 8.48
N LEU A 135 -9.35 0.06 8.83
CA LEU A 135 -9.84 0.22 10.20
C LEU A 135 -11.02 -0.70 10.53
N ASP A 136 -11.80 -1.07 9.52
CA ASP A 136 -13.06 -1.80 9.61
C ASP A 136 -13.28 -2.65 8.35
N ASP A 137 -14.38 -3.41 8.31
CA ASP A 137 -14.71 -4.25 7.15
C ASP A 137 -14.96 -3.45 5.87
N VAL A 138 -15.43 -2.20 5.98
CA VAL A 138 -15.67 -1.33 4.83
C VAL A 138 -14.33 -0.96 4.18
N THR A 139 -13.42 -0.36 4.94
CA THR A 139 -12.08 0.01 4.48
C THR A 139 -11.23 -1.19 4.07
N ARG A 140 -11.46 -2.36 4.70
CA ARG A 140 -10.89 -3.64 4.27
C ARG A 140 -11.39 -4.04 2.88
N ASN A 141 -12.69 -4.11 2.67
CA ASN A 141 -13.27 -4.47 1.38
C ASN A 141 -12.80 -3.52 0.27
N GLU A 142 -12.70 -2.22 0.57
CA GLU A 142 -12.15 -1.21 -0.35
C GLU A 142 -10.66 -1.41 -0.64
N SER A 143 -9.86 -1.79 0.37
CA SER A 143 -8.44 -2.13 0.18
C SER A 143 -8.25 -3.40 -0.67
N LEU A 144 -9.25 -4.28 -0.70
CA LEU A 144 -9.22 -5.54 -1.44
C LEU A 144 -9.91 -5.46 -2.80
N GLN A 145 -10.61 -4.35 -3.10
CA GLN A 145 -11.27 -4.18 -4.39
C GLN A 145 -10.25 -4.38 -5.52
N PRO A 146 -10.47 -5.38 -6.41
CA PRO A 146 -9.60 -5.64 -7.53
C PRO A 146 -9.62 -4.43 -8.45
N ILE A 147 -8.48 -3.77 -8.52
CA ILE A 147 -8.12 -3.03 -9.73
C ILE A 147 -7.42 -4.02 -10.64
N SER A 148 -7.59 -3.91 -11.96
CA SER A 148 -6.86 -4.74 -12.93
C SER A 148 -5.33 -4.55 -12.90
N ALA A 149 -4.85 -3.77 -11.93
CA ALA A 149 -3.52 -3.29 -11.71
C ALA A 149 -2.70 -4.20 -10.76
N GLY A 150 -3.31 -5.05 -9.92
CA GLY A 150 -2.60 -5.98 -9.03
C GLY A 150 -2.39 -5.48 -7.59
N LEU A 151 -1.96 -6.38 -6.68
CA LEU A 151 -1.84 -6.19 -5.24
C LEU A 151 -0.55 -6.82 -4.67
N VAL A 152 0.19 -6.05 -3.87
CA VAL A 152 1.33 -6.52 -3.08
C VAL A 152 1.20 -6.04 -1.63
N ILE A 153 1.49 -6.93 -0.68
CA ILE A 153 1.43 -6.64 0.76
C ILE A 153 2.84 -6.67 1.35
N PHE A 154 3.21 -5.62 2.09
CA PHE A 154 4.43 -5.53 2.87
C PHE A 154 4.08 -5.61 4.36
N ASN A 155 4.28 -6.78 4.95
CA ASN A 155 4.14 -6.99 6.39
C ASN A 155 5.50 -6.75 7.07
N LEU A 156 5.65 -5.58 7.68
CA LEU A 156 6.92 -5.15 8.29
C LEU A 156 7.21 -5.94 9.57
N ARG A 157 6.16 -6.26 10.35
CA ARG A 157 6.26 -7.05 11.59
C ARG A 157 6.78 -8.46 11.32
N ALA A 158 6.26 -9.11 10.28
CA ALA A 158 6.65 -10.46 9.87
C ALA A 158 7.82 -10.48 8.88
N ARG A 159 8.34 -9.31 8.48
CA ARG A 159 9.35 -9.14 7.42
C ARG A 159 8.99 -9.94 6.17
N ARG A 160 7.77 -9.75 5.67
CA ARG A 160 7.21 -10.54 4.56
C ARG A 160 6.66 -9.65 3.47
N ILE A 161 7.00 -9.98 2.23
CA ILE A 161 6.42 -9.37 1.03
C ILE A 161 5.57 -10.46 0.34
N ILE A 162 4.27 -10.20 0.19
CA ILE A 162 3.27 -11.13 -0.37
C ILE A 162 2.81 -10.57 -1.71
N GLN A 163 2.91 -11.35 -2.79
CA GLN A 163 2.64 -10.91 -4.16
C GLN A 163 1.28 -11.40 -4.68
N VAL A 164 0.21 -11.13 -3.92
CA VAL A 164 -1.16 -11.62 -4.16
C VAL A 164 -1.56 -11.60 -5.64
N GLN A 165 -1.33 -10.47 -6.32
CA GLN A 165 -1.44 -10.38 -7.77
C GLN A 165 -0.42 -9.38 -8.31
N ASN A 166 0.75 -9.85 -8.74
CA ASN A 166 1.78 -8.97 -9.29
C ASN A 166 1.70 -8.90 -10.83
N SER A 167 1.12 -7.82 -11.35
CA SER A 167 0.98 -7.55 -12.79
C SER A 167 2.20 -6.82 -13.41
N PHE A 168 3.09 -6.27 -12.58
CA PHE A 168 4.25 -5.48 -13.03
C PHE A 168 5.45 -6.37 -13.41
N GLY A 169 5.59 -7.52 -12.76
CA GLY A 169 6.63 -8.51 -13.00
C GLY A 169 7.22 -9.05 -11.70
N LEU A 170 7.65 -10.32 -11.71
CA LEU A 170 8.10 -11.05 -10.52
C LEU A 170 9.16 -10.26 -9.74
N LEU A 171 8.87 -9.96 -8.47
CA LEU A 171 9.86 -9.39 -7.57
C LEU A 171 10.97 -10.43 -7.31
N GLN A 172 12.22 -9.99 -7.31
CA GLN A 172 13.36 -10.85 -6.99
C GLN A 172 14.01 -10.40 -5.68
N ARG A 173 14.63 -11.35 -4.97
CA ARG A 173 15.37 -11.04 -3.73
C ARG A 173 16.56 -10.10 -3.96
N SER A 174 17.12 -10.10 -5.16
CA SER A 174 18.21 -9.21 -5.55
C SER A 174 17.94 -8.76 -6.97
N ASP A 175 17.85 -7.45 -7.17
CA ASP A 175 17.46 -6.88 -8.45
C ASP A 175 17.88 -5.40 -8.50
N ARG A 176 17.53 -4.73 -9.60
CA ARG A 176 17.69 -3.30 -9.82
C ARG A 176 16.37 -2.61 -10.11
N GLY A 177 16.25 -1.38 -9.62
CA GLY A 177 15.15 -0.46 -9.91
C GLY A 177 15.65 0.84 -10.52
N ARG A 178 14.73 1.67 -11.03
CA ARG A 178 15.01 3.04 -11.48
C ARG A 178 14.70 4.01 -10.37
N TYR A 179 15.49 5.07 -10.22
CA TYR A 179 15.12 6.20 -9.36
C TYR A 179 13.98 6.99 -10.02
N PHE A 180 13.07 7.50 -9.20
CA PHE A 180 11.96 8.36 -9.58
C PHE A 180 12.06 9.69 -8.84
N GLU A 181 11.80 10.76 -9.57
CA GLU A 181 11.70 12.11 -9.01
C GLU A 181 10.26 12.56 -9.17
N ASN A 182 9.53 12.64 -8.06
CA ASN A 182 8.11 13.00 -8.05
C ASN A 182 7.24 12.15 -9.01
N GLY A 183 7.51 10.84 -9.07
CA GLY A 183 6.82 9.91 -9.97
C GLY A 183 7.30 9.92 -11.43
N ILE A 184 8.29 10.75 -11.78
CA ILE A 184 8.91 10.76 -13.12
C ILE A 184 10.13 9.82 -13.09
N PRO A 185 10.23 8.84 -14.01
CA PRO A 185 11.39 7.95 -14.08
C PRO A 185 12.65 8.70 -14.49
N SER A 186 13.76 8.41 -13.83
CA SER A 186 15.11 8.80 -14.27
C SER A 186 15.83 7.64 -14.97
N GLU A 187 16.94 7.96 -15.62
CA GLU A 187 17.86 6.95 -16.19
C GLU A 187 18.77 6.29 -15.14
N ARG A 188 18.78 6.80 -13.91
CA ARG A 188 19.62 6.26 -12.83
C ARG A 188 19.01 4.97 -12.31
N LEU A 189 19.88 3.99 -12.04
CA LEU A 189 19.51 2.71 -11.45
C LEU A 189 20.03 2.58 -10.03
N PHE A 190 19.25 1.96 -9.16
CA PHE A 190 19.71 1.45 -7.88
C PHE A 190 19.68 -0.07 -7.89
N PHE A 191 20.48 -0.67 -7.02
CA PHE A 191 20.49 -2.11 -6.77
C PHE A 191 20.06 -2.37 -5.34
N TYR A 192 19.36 -3.46 -5.11
CA TYR A 192 19.01 -3.89 -3.77
C TYR A 192 19.17 -5.39 -3.62
N ARG A 193 19.31 -5.81 -2.35
CA ARG A 193 19.28 -7.22 -1.94
C ARG A 193 18.51 -7.30 -0.64
N LEU A 194 17.36 -7.96 -0.69
CA LEU A 194 16.55 -8.21 0.49
C LEU A 194 17.35 -9.06 1.50
N PRO A 195 17.44 -8.59 2.76
CA PRO A 195 18.07 -9.34 3.84
C PRO A 195 17.43 -10.73 4.03
N ILE A 196 18.21 -11.69 4.55
CA ILE A 196 17.80 -13.11 4.61
C ILE A 196 16.56 -13.35 5.47
N ASP A 197 16.34 -12.50 6.47
CA ASP A 197 15.19 -12.48 7.37
C ASP A 197 13.91 -11.92 6.73
N TRP A 198 13.99 -11.33 5.53
CA TRP A 198 12.82 -11.00 4.73
C TRP A 198 12.36 -12.20 3.90
N SER A 199 11.09 -12.55 4.03
CA SER A 199 10.42 -13.57 3.21
C SER A 199 9.76 -12.93 2.00
N LEU A 200 9.89 -13.55 0.83
CA LEU A 200 9.17 -13.17 -0.39
C LEU A 200 8.28 -14.34 -0.78
N VAL A 201 6.96 -14.14 -0.76
CA VAL A 201 5.97 -15.18 -1.02
C VAL A 201 5.06 -14.76 -2.19
N PRO A 202 4.57 -15.72 -2.99
CA PRO A 202 3.46 -15.47 -3.90
C PRO A 202 2.23 -15.01 -3.10
#